data_AF-A0A7K2M355-F1
#
_entry.id   AF-A0A7K2M355-F1
#
_cell.length_a   1.000
_cell.length_b   1.000
_cell.length_c   1.000
_cell.angle_alpha   90.00
_cell.angle_beta   90.00
_cell.angle_gamma   90.00
#
_symmetry.space_group_name_H-M   'P 1'
#
loop_
_entity.id
_entity.type
_entity.pdbx_description
1 polymer ?
#
loop_
_entity_poly.entity_id
_entity_poly.type
_entity_poly.pdbx_seq_one_letter_code
_entity_poly.pdbx_strand_id
1 'polypeptide(L)'
;EAALTLLAFATAAGASRDVLALLVRGAVGDGPGLELLAHLDRMDLPDPESLLADPAAAELPQRGDLRQAALEAVVAAVGARPERARWEAAWAVLVRALETGAPDLLVAPATALAALRRDDWEVPEAVERLAGVVGLARRA
;
A
#
# COMPACT_ATOMS: atom_id res chain seq x y z
N GLU A 1 3.70 18.02 -7.99
CA GLU A 1 2.39 18.00 -7.30
C GLU A 1 1.21 18.01 -8.28
N ALA A 2 1.00 19.08 -9.06
CA ALA A 2 -0.15 19.18 -9.99
C ALA A 2 -0.37 17.97 -10.92
N ALA A 3 0.69 17.44 -11.53
CA ALA A 3 0.58 16.27 -12.42
C ALA A 3 0.09 15.00 -11.70
N LEU A 4 0.51 14.79 -10.45
CA LEU A 4 0.08 13.65 -9.63
C LEU A 4 -1.39 13.82 -9.21
N THR A 5 -1.80 15.03 -8.87
CA THR A 5 -3.21 15.33 -8.55
C THR A 5 -4.11 15.09 -9.74
N LEU A 6 -3.72 15.56 -10.94
CA LEU A 6 -4.47 15.33 -12.18
C LEU A 6 -4.54 13.84 -12.53
N LEU A 7 -3.42 13.12 -12.40
CA LEU A 7 -3.37 11.68 -12.60
C LEU A 7 -4.33 10.97 -11.64
N ALA A 8 -4.23 11.21 -10.33
CA ALA A 8 -5.09 10.58 -9.34
C ALA A 8 -6.58 10.87 -9.57
N PHE A 9 -6.94 12.13 -9.83
CA PHE A 9 -8.31 12.53 -10.10
C PHE A 9 -8.87 11.87 -11.36
N ALA A 10 -8.13 11.92 -12.47
CA ALA A 10 -8.58 11.36 -13.73
C ALA A 10 -8.70 9.82 -13.68
N THR A 11 -7.80 9.13 -12.97
CA THR A 11 -7.92 7.70 -12.69
C THR A 11 -9.18 7.40 -11.88
N ALA A 12 -9.43 8.15 -10.80
CA ALA A 12 -10.63 7.97 -9.98
C ALA A 12 -11.93 8.29 -10.74
N ALA A 13 -11.89 9.22 -11.69
CA ALA A 13 -13.02 9.57 -12.55
C ALA A 13 -13.26 8.56 -13.70
N GLY A 14 -12.40 7.53 -13.84
CA GLY A 14 -12.49 6.57 -14.95
C GLY A 14 -12.19 7.21 -16.30
N ALA A 15 -11.37 8.27 -16.34
CA ALA A 15 -10.98 8.92 -17.57
C ALA A 15 -10.20 7.97 -18.49
N SER A 16 -10.33 8.16 -19.80
CA SER A 16 -9.61 7.35 -20.76
C SER A 16 -8.10 7.58 -20.67
N ARG A 17 -7.33 6.59 -21.13
CA ARG A 17 -5.86 6.65 -21.15
C ARG A 17 -5.32 7.82 -21.97
N ASP A 18 -6.02 8.21 -23.02
CA ASP A 18 -5.66 9.38 -23.84
C ASP A 18 -5.83 10.69 -23.07
N VAL A 19 -6.90 10.82 -22.26
CA VAL A 19 -7.11 11.99 -21.39
C VAL A 19 -6.04 12.06 -20.31
N LEU A 20 -5.70 10.93 -19.68
CA LEU A 20 -4.60 10.84 -18.72
C LEU A 20 -3.28 11.29 -19.35
N ALA A 21 -2.98 10.80 -20.56
CA ALA A 21 -1.76 11.15 -21.28
C ALA A 21 -1.68 12.64 -21.60
N LEU A 22 -2.79 13.25 -22.03
CA LEU A 22 -2.86 14.69 -22.29
C LEU A 22 -2.65 15.52 -21.02
N LEU A 23 -3.30 15.15 -19.91
CA LEU A 23 -3.17 15.87 -18.64
C LEU A 23 -1.75 15.82 -18.09
N VAL A 24 -1.15 14.62 -18.06
CA VAL A 24 0.20 14.43 -17.53
C VAL A 24 1.23 15.15 -18.40
N ARG A 25 1.21 14.93 -19.73
CA ARG A 25 2.14 15.60 -20.66
C ARG A 25 1.95 17.11 -20.66
N GLY A 26 0.72 17.61 -20.55
CA GLY A 26 0.45 19.03 -20.41
C GLY A 26 1.01 19.64 -19.12
N ALA A 27 1.05 18.87 -18.03
CA ALA A 27 1.53 19.35 -16.73
C ALA A 27 3.06 19.31 -16.56
N VAL A 28 3.76 18.36 -17.19
CA VAL A 28 5.22 18.17 -17.01
C VAL A 28 6.04 18.17 -18.30
N GLY A 29 5.40 18.34 -19.46
CA GLY A 29 6.01 18.23 -20.78
C GLY A 29 6.03 16.79 -21.32
N ASP A 30 6.28 16.66 -22.62
CA ASP A 30 6.17 15.39 -23.34
C ASP A 30 7.15 14.32 -22.84
N GLY A 31 8.44 14.66 -22.70
CA GLY A 31 9.46 13.71 -22.26
C GLY A 31 9.18 13.13 -20.86
N PRO A 32 9.13 13.98 -19.81
CA PRO A 32 8.82 13.51 -18.46
C PRO A 32 7.45 12.84 -18.34
N GLY A 33 6.45 13.33 -19.09
CA GLY A 33 5.11 12.77 -19.08
C GLY A 33 5.05 11.36 -19.67
N LEU A 34 5.75 11.10 -20.79
CA LEU A 34 5.86 9.77 -21.37
C LEU A 34 6.60 8.81 -20.44
N GLU A 35 7.70 9.23 -19.81
CA GLU A 35 8.42 8.40 -18.85
C GLU A 35 7.58 8.04 -17.63
N LEU A 36 6.81 9.00 -17.09
CA LEU A 36 5.89 8.73 -15.98
C LEU A 36 4.80 7.73 -16.38
N LEU A 37 4.14 7.91 -17.53
CA LEU A 37 3.10 6.99 -18.00
C LEU A 37 3.67 5.59 -18.24
N ALA A 38 4.85 5.51 -18.85
CA ALA A 38 5.53 4.25 -19.09
C ALA A 38 5.98 3.59 -17.77
N HIS A 39 6.34 4.38 -16.76
CA HIS A 39 6.63 3.87 -15.42
C HIS A 39 5.36 3.32 -14.76
N LEU A 40 4.23 4.01 -14.84
CA LEU A 40 2.94 3.55 -14.30
C LEU A 40 2.47 2.23 -14.94
N ASP A 41 2.63 2.08 -16.26
CA ASP A 41 2.28 0.83 -16.96
C ASP A 41 3.11 -0.38 -16.50
N ARG A 42 4.35 -0.12 -16.05
CA ARG A 42 5.29 -1.14 -15.56
C ARG A 42 5.34 -1.22 -14.04
N MET A 43 4.54 -0.40 -13.35
CA MET A 43 4.50 -0.34 -11.91
C MET A 43 3.68 -1.54 -11.45
N ASP A 44 4.35 -2.68 -11.27
CA ASP A 44 3.76 -3.95 -10.81
C ASP A 44 3.36 -3.89 -9.32
N LEU A 45 2.68 -2.81 -8.91
CA LEU A 45 2.16 -2.59 -7.55
C LEU A 45 0.64 -2.79 -7.53
N PRO A 46 0.13 -3.60 -6.59
CA PRO A 46 -1.32 -3.72 -6.39
C PRO A 46 -1.90 -2.42 -5.80
N ASP A 47 -3.17 -2.17 -6.10
CA ASP A 47 -3.94 -1.10 -5.46
C ASP A 47 -4.19 -1.45 -3.97
N PRO A 48 -3.79 -0.59 -3.00
CA PRO A 48 -4.00 -0.85 -1.59
C PRO A 48 -5.46 -0.97 -1.20
N GLU A 49 -6.39 -0.29 -1.89
CA GLU A 49 -7.82 -0.42 -1.61
C GLU A 49 -8.35 -1.80 -2.00
N SER A 50 -7.84 -2.36 -3.09
CA SER A 50 -8.13 -3.74 -3.50
C SER A 50 -7.60 -4.76 -2.49
N LEU A 51 -6.39 -4.55 -1.94
CA LEU A 51 -5.84 -5.41 -0.87
C LEU A 51 -6.62 -5.32 0.44
N LEU A 52 -7.10 -4.13 0.80
CA LEU A 52 -7.92 -3.93 2.00
C LEU A 52 -9.32 -4.52 1.86
N ALA A 53 -9.87 -4.58 0.64
CA ALA A 53 -11.19 -5.14 0.36
C ALA A 53 -11.24 -6.66 0.50
N ASP A 54 -10.17 -7.37 0.12
CA ASP A 54 -10.01 -8.82 0.33
C ASP A 54 -8.61 -9.18 0.83
N PRO A 55 -8.33 -9.00 2.14
CA PRO A 55 -7.02 -9.26 2.70
C PRO A 55 -6.57 -10.73 2.61
N ALA A 56 -7.51 -11.67 2.59
CA ALA A 56 -7.20 -13.09 2.55
C ALA A 56 -6.71 -13.53 1.16
N ALA A 57 -7.24 -12.91 0.11
CA ALA A 57 -6.81 -13.13 -1.27
C ALA A 57 -5.67 -12.19 -1.71
N ALA A 58 -5.10 -11.38 -0.81
CA ALA A 58 -4.05 -10.42 -1.13
C ALA A 58 -2.85 -11.09 -1.82
N GLU A 59 -2.62 -10.71 -3.08
CA GLU A 59 -1.45 -11.10 -3.86
C GLU A 59 -0.38 -10.02 -3.75
N LEU A 60 0.73 -10.35 -3.08
CA LEU A 60 1.83 -9.42 -2.87
C LEU A 60 2.98 -9.73 -3.84
N PRO A 61 3.65 -8.69 -4.41
CA PRO A 61 4.80 -8.87 -5.29
C PRO A 61 5.88 -9.77 -4.66
N GLN A 62 6.58 -10.55 -5.48
CA GLN A 62 7.69 -11.39 -5.00
C GLN A 62 8.97 -10.59 -4.77
N ARG A 63 9.13 -9.49 -5.52
CA ARG A 63 10.25 -8.56 -5.32
C ARG A 63 10.07 -7.80 -4.02
N GLY A 64 11.09 -7.84 -3.15
CA GLY A 64 11.02 -7.28 -1.79
C GLY A 64 10.76 -5.77 -1.75
N ASP A 65 11.32 -5.00 -2.67
CA ASP A 65 11.11 -3.56 -2.80
C ASP A 65 9.66 -3.22 -3.17
N LEU A 66 9.09 -3.93 -4.16
CA LEU A 66 7.69 -3.77 -4.56
C LEU A 66 6.74 -4.24 -3.45
N ARG A 67 7.08 -5.32 -2.75
CA ARG A 67 6.31 -5.80 -1.61
C ARG A 67 6.29 -4.77 -0.48
N GLN A 68 7.45 -4.21 -0.14
CA GLN A 68 7.53 -3.14 0.87
C GLN A 68 6.67 -1.94 0.47
N ALA A 69 6.79 -1.48 -0.79
CA ALA A 69 5.98 -0.38 -1.30
C ALA A 69 4.47 -0.68 -1.22
N ALA A 70 4.04 -1.91 -1.53
CA ALA A 70 2.64 -2.31 -1.42
C ALA A 70 2.15 -2.29 0.05
N LEU A 71 2.95 -2.78 0.99
CA LEU A 71 2.60 -2.75 2.42
C LEU A 71 2.57 -1.32 2.98
N GLU A 72 3.51 -0.47 2.59
CA GLU A 72 3.51 0.95 2.95
C GLU A 72 2.29 1.67 2.39
N ALA A 73 1.88 1.36 1.15
CA ALA A 73 0.68 1.90 0.54
C ALA A 73 -0.59 1.50 1.29
N VAL A 74 -0.69 0.25 1.78
CA VAL A 74 -1.80 -0.20 2.63
C VAL A 74 -1.86 0.58 3.93
N VAL A 75 -0.72 0.76 4.62
CA VAL A 75 -0.66 1.56 5.85
C VAL A 75 -1.05 3.02 5.60
N ALA A 76 -0.57 3.62 4.51
CA ALA A 76 -0.92 4.98 4.11
C ALA A 76 -2.43 5.12 3.82
N ALA A 77 -3.04 4.13 3.15
CA ALA A 77 -4.47 4.11 2.86
C ALA A 77 -5.34 4.01 4.12
N VAL A 78 -4.89 3.29 5.16
CA VAL A 78 -5.53 3.29 6.48
C VAL A 78 -5.34 4.62 7.18
N GLY A 79 -4.12 5.18 7.17
CA GLY A 79 -3.82 6.47 7.81
C GLY A 79 -4.63 7.64 7.22
N ALA A 80 -4.89 7.63 5.91
CA ALA A 80 -5.70 8.63 5.23
C ALA A 80 -7.19 8.54 5.59
N ARG A 81 -7.71 7.34 5.88
CA ARG A 81 -9.09 7.08 6.29
C ARG A 81 -9.12 6.12 7.47
N PRO A 82 -8.85 6.62 8.68
CA PRO A 82 -8.68 5.80 9.87
C PRO A 82 -10.03 5.29 10.39
N GLU A 83 -10.31 4.01 10.11
CA GLU A 83 -11.49 3.27 10.54
C GLU A 83 -11.06 1.90 11.06
N ARG A 84 -11.73 1.40 12.12
CA ARG A 84 -11.36 0.14 12.78
C ARG A 84 -11.32 -1.04 11.80
N ALA A 85 -12.34 -1.19 10.95
CA ALA A 85 -12.42 -2.28 9.98
C ALA A 85 -11.26 -2.24 8.96
N ARG A 86 -10.85 -1.05 8.52
CA ARG A 86 -9.72 -0.88 7.59
C ARG A 86 -8.39 -1.22 8.26
N TRP A 87 -8.24 -0.83 9.53
CA TRP A 87 -7.06 -1.15 10.33
C TRP A 87 -6.94 -2.66 10.61
N GLU A 88 -8.04 -3.34 10.95
CA GLU A 88 -8.09 -4.80 11.10
C GLU A 88 -7.79 -5.52 9.78
N ALA A 89 -8.34 -5.03 8.66
CA ALA A 89 -8.04 -5.54 7.32
C ALA A 89 -6.55 -5.42 6.96
N ALA A 90 -5.90 -4.29 7.29
CA ALA A 90 -4.47 -4.12 7.07
C ALA A 90 -3.62 -5.10 7.90
N TRP A 91 -4.02 -5.42 9.13
CA TRP A 91 -3.36 -6.48 9.90
C TRP A 91 -3.50 -7.84 9.23
N ALA A 92 -4.66 -8.16 8.66
CA ALA A 92 -4.84 -9.38 7.89
C ALA A 92 -3.94 -9.42 6.64
N VAL A 93 -3.75 -8.30 5.94
CA VAL A 93 -2.78 -8.20 4.83
C VAL A 93 -1.35 -8.48 5.31
N LEU A 94 -0.94 -7.95 6.47
CA LEU A 94 0.40 -8.22 7.03
C LEU A 94 0.59 -9.68 7.43
N VAL A 95 -0.45 -10.33 7.97
CA VAL A 95 -0.42 -11.78 8.23
C VAL A 95 -0.27 -12.55 6.92
N ARG A 96 -1.03 -12.19 5.88
CA ARG A 96 -0.90 -12.81 4.56
C ARG A 96 0.49 -12.62 3.94
N ALA A 97 1.10 -11.46 4.17
CA ALA A 97 2.48 -11.17 3.76
C ALA A 97 3.51 -12.06 4.45
N LEU A 98 3.29 -12.41 5.73
CA LEU A 98 4.14 -13.34 6.48
C LEU A 98 4.12 -14.75 5.88
N GLU A 99 2.95 -15.23 5.44
CA GLU A 99 2.79 -16.56 4.86
C GLU A 99 3.52 -16.73 3.52
N THR A 100 3.77 -15.63 2.82
CA THR A 100 4.25 -15.61 1.44
C THR A 100 5.64 -14.98 1.30
N GLY A 101 6.31 -14.67 2.42
CA GLY A 101 7.45 -13.75 2.41
C GLY A 101 8.46 -13.83 3.53
N ALA A 102 9.52 -13.03 3.35
CA ALA A 102 10.54 -12.82 4.36
C ALA A 102 9.97 -11.95 5.52
N PRO A 103 10.11 -12.37 6.80
CA PRO A 103 9.50 -11.66 7.92
C PRO A 103 10.09 -10.28 8.24
N ASP A 104 11.30 -9.99 7.76
CA ASP A 104 12.03 -8.73 7.97
C ASP A 104 11.30 -7.53 7.34
N LEU A 105 10.64 -7.73 6.20
CA LEU A 105 9.86 -6.70 5.50
C LEU A 105 8.62 -6.24 6.29
N LEU A 106 8.22 -6.95 7.35
CA LEU A 106 6.99 -6.67 8.10
C LEU A 106 7.20 -5.73 9.28
N VAL A 107 8.43 -5.57 9.77
CA VAL A 107 8.70 -4.84 11.01
C VAL A 107 8.30 -3.37 10.90
N ALA A 108 8.73 -2.70 9.83
CA ALA A 108 8.41 -1.30 9.58
C ALA A 108 6.89 -1.06 9.37
N PRO A 109 6.20 -1.76 8.44
CA PRO A 109 4.77 -1.53 8.24
C PRO A 109 3.91 -1.96 9.43
N ALA A 110 4.26 -3.03 10.17
CA ALA A 110 3.56 -3.40 11.39
C ALA A 110 3.70 -2.34 12.49
N THR A 111 4.90 -1.76 12.64
CA THR A 111 5.14 -0.68 13.60
C THR A 111 4.33 0.57 13.23
N ALA A 112 4.32 0.94 11.96
CA ALA A 112 3.55 2.08 11.46
C ALA A 112 2.04 1.85 11.62
N LEU A 113 1.53 0.65 11.32
CA LEU A 113 0.12 0.31 11.49
C LEU A 113 -0.30 0.29 12.97
N ALA A 114 0.54 -0.20 13.87
CA ALA A 114 0.29 -0.17 15.29
C ALA A 114 0.17 1.28 15.82
N ALA A 115 0.95 2.22 15.27
CA ALA A 115 0.87 3.63 15.63
C ALA A 115 -0.44 4.32 15.21
N LEU A 116 -1.20 3.73 14.26
CA LEU A 116 -2.52 4.23 13.85
C LEU A 116 -3.67 3.79 14.78
N ARG A 117 -3.39 2.96 15.80
CA ARG A 117 -4.41 2.46 16.73
C ARG A 117 -5.06 3.60 17.51
N ARG A 118 -6.38 3.53 17.68
CA ARG A 118 -7.16 4.41 18.57
C ARG A 118 -7.52 3.69 19.87
N ASP A 119 -7.82 4.45 20.92
CA ASP A 119 -8.00 3.90 22.28
C ASP A 119 -9.14 2.86 22.37
N ASP A 120 -10.18 3.01 21.54
CA ASP A 120 -11.33 2.13 21.45
C ASP A 120 -11.11 0.91 20.53
N TRP A 121 -9.93 0.78 19.91
CA TRP A 121 -9.61 -0.34 19.03
C TRP A 121 -8.84 -1.41 19.81
N GLU A 122 -9.50 -2.54 20.03
CA GLU A 122 -8.89 -3.73 20.59
C GLU A 122 -7.81 -4.28 19.66
N VAL A 123 -6.74 -4.80 20.24
CA VAL A 123 -5.62 -5.38 19.49
C VAL A 123 -6.07 -6.72 18.88
N PRO A 124 -6.02 -6.90 17.55
CA PRO A 124 -6.42 -8.15 16.92
C PRO A 124 -5.47 -9.29 17.28
N GLU A 125 -5.97 -10.53 17.33
CA GLU A 125 -5.15 -11.75 17.49
C GLU A 125 -4.04 -11.84 16.42
N ALA A 126 -4.29 -11.28 15.22
CA ALA A 126 -3.30 -11.14 14.15
C ALA A 126 -2.01 -10.44 14.61
N VAL A 127 -2.11 -9.47 15.53
CA VAL A 127 -0.96 -8.78 16.11
C VAL A 127 -0.14 -9.71 17.00
N GLU A 128 -0.76 -10.67 17.70
CA GLU A 128 -0.04 -11.64 18.54
C GLU A 128 0.83 -12.57 17.69
N ARG A 129 0.33 -13.01 16.52
CA ARG A 129 1.12 -13.81 15.56
C ARG A 129 2.33 -13.03 15.04
N LEU A 130 2.19 -11.73 14.85
CA LEU A 130 3.26 -10.84 14.40
C LEU A 130 4.18 -10.37 15.54
N ALA A 131 3.72 -10.35 16.79
CA ALA A 131 4.49 -9.91 17.95
C ALA A 131 5.74 -10.78 18.18
N GLY A 132 5.66 -12.08 17.89
CA GLY A 132 6.81 -12.98 17.90
C GLY A 132 7.89 -12.57 16.88
N VAL A 133 7.49 -12.12 15.69
CA VAL A 133 8.37 -11.69 14.60
C VAL A 133 9.02 -10.33 14.91
N VAL A 134 8.22 -9.36 15.34
CA VAL A 134 8.71 -8.01 15.70
C VAL A 134 9.62 -8.05 16.94
N GLY A 135 9.35 -8.95 17.89
CA GLY A 135 10.20 -9.19 19.07
C GLY A 135 11.51 -9.94 18.79
N LEU A 136 11.63 -10.63 17.65
CA LEU A 136 12.89 -11.24 17.19
C LEU A 136 13.76 -10.23 16.45
N ALA A 137 13.19 -9.39 15.60
CA ALA A 137 13.92 -8.37 14.86
C ALA A 137 14.52 -7.27 15.76
N ARG A 138 13.91 -6.97 16.92
CA ARG A 138 14.43 -6.00 17.89
C ARG A 138 15.63 -6.52 18.71
N ARG A 139 15.99 -7.79 18.59
CA ARG A 139 17.08 -8.45 19.35
C ARG A 139 18.28 -8.86 18.48
N ALA A 140 18.19 -8.74 17.16
CA ALA A 140 19.30 -8.89 16.22
C ALA A 140 19.99 -7.54 15.98
#